data_AF-A0A7K2Q782-F1
#
_entry.id   AF-A0A7K2Q782-F1
#
_cell.length_a   1.000
_cell.length_b   1.000
_cell.length_c   1.000
_cell.angle_alpha   90.00
_cell.angle_beta   90.00
_cell.angle_gamma   90.00
#
_symmetry.space_group_name_H-M   'P 1'
#
loop_
_entity.id
_entity.type
_entity.pdbx_description
1 polymer ?
#
loop_
_entity_poly.entity_id
_entity_poly.type
_entity_poly.pdbx_seq_one_letter_code
_entity_poly.pdbx_strand_id
1 'polypeptide(L)' 'AGWPVAAAAAPRTDGLLRLSSLGHPADSCDLPLAPDGPPPAAPAWAVRPYALLRALARAGYGRGGTDLHLQGSLT' A
#
# COMPACT_ATOMS: atom_id res chain seq x y z
N ALA A 1 -2.74 12.02 16.39
CA ALA A 1 -3.99 11.23 16.41
C ALA A 1 -3.68 9.84 15.91
N GLY A 2 -4.00 8.80 16.70
CA GLY A 2 -3.71 7.39 16.41
C GLY A 2 -5.00 6.58 16.40
N TRP A 3 -5.93 6.98 15.53
CA TRP A 3 -7.18 6.23 15.36
C TRP A 3 -6.88 4.84 14.79
N PRO A 4 -7.57 3.79 15.26
CA PRO A 4 -7.36 2.44 14.79
C PRO A 4 -7.68 2.34 13.29
N VAL A 5 -6.78 1.66 12.56
CA VAL A 5 -6.97 1.33 11.15
C VAL A 5 -7.01 -0.19 11.03
N ALA A 6 -8.12 -0.71 10.52
CA ALA A 6 -8.20 -2.10 10.11
C ALA A 6 -7.50 -2.27 8.76
N ALA A 7 -6.71 -3.34 8.64
CA ALA A 7 -5.98 -3.68 7.42
C ALA A 7 -6.23 -5.15 7.07
N ALA A 8 -6.61 -5.42 5.83
CA ALA A 8 -6.65 -6.76 5.27
C ALA A 8 -5.62 -6.84 4.14
N ALA A 9 -4.81 -7.91 4.16
CA ALA A 9 -3.76 -8.10 3.16
C ALA A 9 -3.77 -9.52 2.59
N ALA A 10 -3.58 -9.64 1.28
CA ALA A 10 -3.34 -10.90 0.59
C ALA A 10 -2.01 -10.82 -0.17
N PRO A 11 -1.15 -11.86 -0.12
CA PRO A 11 0.11 -11.86 -0.86
C PRO A 11 -0.13 -11.97 -2.37
N ARG A 12 0.72 -11.33 -3.15
CA ARG A 12 0.80 -11.49 -4.60
C ARG A 12 2.18 -12.01 -5.00
N THR A 13 2.33 -12.39 -6.26
CA THR A 13 3.61 -12.88 -6.84
C THR A 13 4.06 -12.09 -8.06
N ASP A 14 3.27 -11.12 -8.52
CA ASP A 14 3.50 -10.34 -9.74
C ASP A 14 4.31 -9.05 -9.52
N GLY A 15 4.74 -8.80 -8.29
CA GLY A 15 5.49 -7.60 -7.90
C GLY A 15 4.63 -6.34 -7.86
N LEU A 16 3.29 -6.47 -7.84
CA LEU A 16 2.38 -5.33 -7.77
C LEU A 16 1.77 -5.16 -6.37
N LEU A 17 1.50 -3.91 -6.02
CA LEU A 17 0.72 -3.52 -4.88
C LEU A 17 -0.63 -3.00 -5.36
N ARG A 18 -1.72 -3.62 -4.94
CA ARG A 18 -3.07 -3.08 -5.12
C ARG A 18 -3.54 -2.49 -3.82
N LEU A 19 -3.76 -1.20 -3.79
CA LEU A 19 -4.15 -0.46 -2.60
C LEU A 19 -5.60 0.01 -2.76
N SER A 20 -6.42 -0.25 -1.76
CA SER A 20 -7.79 0.25 -1.70
C SER A 20 -8.14 0.72 -0.30
N SER A 21 -9.08 1.66 -0.18
CA SER A 21 -9.56 2.15 1.10
C SER A 21 -11.03 2.50 1.09
N LEU A 22 -11.76 2.15 2.16
CA LEU A 22 -13.14 2.60 2.35
C LEU A 22 -13.25 4.11 2.58
N GLY A 23 -12.19 4.77 3.07
CA GLY A 23 -12.17 6.23 3.20
C GLY A 23 -11.93 6.96 1.87
N HIS A 24 -11.45 6.26 0.85
CA HIS A 24 -11.11 6.83 -0.46
C HIS A 24 -11.45 5.84 -1.60
N PRO A 25 -12.73 5.44 -1.75
CA PRO A 25 -13.10 4.32 -2.63
C PRO A 25 -12.79 4.59 -4.11
N ALA A 26 -12.92 5.85 -4.55
CA ALA A 26 -12.66 6.27 -5.93
C ALA A 26 -11.16 6.29 -6.29
N ASP A 27 -10.28 6.26 -5.29
CA ASP A 27 -8.83 6.45 -5.45
C ASP A 27 -8.05 5.15 -5.19
N SER A 28 -8.66 4.00 -5.46
CA SER A 28 -7.94 2.71 -5.45
C SER A 28 -6.88 2.70 -6.56
N CYS A 29 -5.71 2.12 -6.29
CA CYS A 29 -4.59 2.17 -7.23
C CYS A 29 -3.74 0.89 -7.24
N ASP A 30 -3.14 0.62 -8.40
CA ASP A 30 -2.12 -0.41 -8.59
C ASP A 30 -0.75 0.27 -8.77
N LEU A 31 0.25 -0.15 -7.99
CA LEU A 31 1.60 0.42 -7.97
C LEU A 31 2.65 -0.69 -8.03
N PRO A 32 3.78 -0.51 -8.72
CA PRO A 32 4.87 -1.49 -8.70
C PRO A 32 5.55 -1.53 -7.32
N LEU A 33 5.90 -2.73 -6.85
CA LEU A 33 6.80 -2.95 -5.72
C LEU A 33 8.27 -2.88 -6.17
N ALA A 34 8.63 -1.83 -6.91
CA ALA A 34 10.02 -1.60 -7.28
C ALA A 34 10.78 -1.09 -6.02
N PRO A 35 11.75 -1.85 -5.48
CA PRO A 35 12.46 -1.44 -4.28
C PRO A 35 13.35 -0.21 -4.54
N ASP A 36 13.87 -0.09 -5.75
CA ASP A 36 14.82 0.94 -6.14
C ASP A 36 14.18 2.06 -6.97
N GLY A 37 14.86 3.20 -7.05
CA GLY A 37 14.41 4.35 -7.82
C GLY A 37 13.34 5.22 -7.12
N PRO A 38 12.99 6.37 -7.75
CA PRO A 38 11.94 7.24 -7.24
C PRO A 38 10.58 6.53 -7.27
N PRO A 39 9.75 6.69 -6.23
CA PRO A 39 8.39 6.16 -6.27
C PRO A 39 7.57 6.84 -7.37
N PRO A 40 6.69 6.12 -8.09
CA PRO A 40 5.69 6.72 -8.95
C PRO A 40 4.70 7.57 -8.13
N ALA A 41 3.94 8.41 -8.83
CA ALA A 41 2.84 9.14 -8.22
C ALA A 41 1.79 8.16 -7.67
N ALA A 42 1.26 8.48 -6.49
CA ALA A 42 0.20 7.73 -5.82
C ALA A 42 -0.82 8.72 -5.21
N PRO A 43 -2.08 8.31 -5.02
CA PRO A 43 -3.05 9.09 -4.25
C PRO A 43 -2.48 9.47 -2.87
N ALA A 44 -2.80 10.67 -2.38
CA ALA A 44 -2.22 11.21 -1.15
C ALA A 44 -2.39 10.26 0.05
N TRP A 45 -3.53 9.58 0.16
CA TRP A 45 -3.82 8.61 1.22
C TRP A 45 -2.90 7.37 1.15
N ALA A 46 -2.50 6.96 -0.06
CA ALA A 46 -1.76 5.73 -0.34
C ALA A 46 -0.25 5.89 -0.20
N VAL A 47 0.27 7.13 -0.17
CA VAL A 47 1.72 7.42 -0.09
C VAL A 47 2.37 6.70 1.10
N ARG A 48 1.74 6.76 2.28
CA ARG A 48 2.29 6.18 3.51
C ARG A 48 2.33 4.65 3.50
N PRO A 49 1.22 3.91 3.23
CA PRO A 49 1.29 2.45 3.13
C PRO A 49 2.20 1.99 1.99
N TYR A 50 2.21 2.68 0.86
CA TYR A 50 3.11 2.37 -0.26
C TYR A 50 4.60 2.50 0.14
N ALA A 51 4.98 3.60 0.78
CA ALA A 51 6.34 3.84 1.22
C ALA A 51 6.83 2.78 2.23
N LEU A 52 5.94 2.34 3.15
CA LEU A 52 6.23 1.26 4.10
C LEU A 52 6.53 -0.05 3.37
N LEU A 53 5.64 -0.48 2.46
CA LEU A 53 5.81 -1.73 1.72
C LEU A 53 7.09 -1.71 0.86
N ARG A 54 7.41 -0.58 0.22
CA ARG A 54 8.69 -0.42 -0.48
C ARG A 54 9.90 -0.50 0.45
N ALA A 55 9.82 0.05 1.66
CA ALA A 55 10.90 -0.05 2.64
C ALA A 55 11.12 -1.50 3.09
N LEU A 56 10.05 -2.25 3.33
CA LEU A 56 10.12 -3.69 3.62
C LEU A 56 10.74 -4.49 2.47
N ALA A 57 10.34 -4.21 1.23
CA ALA A 57 10.92 -4.85 0.05
C ALA A 57 12.42 -4.56 -0.12
N ARG A 58 12.85 -3.31 0.13
CA ARG A 58 14.27 -2.93 0.16
C ARG A 58 15.05 -3.65 1.24
N ALA A 59 14.43 -3.91 2.40
CA ALA A 59 15.02 -4.71 3.46
C ALA A 59 14.99 -6.23 3.20
N GLY A 60 14.43 -6.66 2.05
CA GLY A 60 14.38 -8.07 1.65
C GLY A 60 13.08 -8.79 2.01
N TYR A 61 12.09 -8.11 2.59
CA TYR A 61 10.82 -8.71 2.98
C TYR A 61 9.77 -8.58 1.86
N GLY A 62 9.17 -9.71 1.46
CA GLY A 62 7.95 -9.74 0.65
C GLY A 62 8.09 -9.16 -0.76
N ARG A 63 8.89 -9.80 -1.63
CA ARG A 63 9.19 -9.32 -3.00
C ARG A 63 8.07 -9.55 -4.04
N GLY A 64 7.01 -10.29 -3.69
CA GLY A 64 5.96 -10.70 -4.62
C GLY A 64 4.83 -9.67 -4.82
N GLY A 65 4.74 -8.64 -3.97
CA GLY A 65 3.60 -7.73 -3.98
C GLY A 65 2.50 -8.11 -2.99
N THR A 66 1.41 -7.34 -2.95
CA THR A 66 0.29 -7.57 -2.03
C THR A 66 -0.97 -6.81 -2.48
N ASP A 67 -2.14 -7.40 -2.27
CA ASP A 67 -3.39 -6.66 -2.18
C ASP A 67 -3.53 -6.15 -0.74
N LEU A 68 -3.67 -4.84 -0.53
CA LEU A 68 -3.87 -4.21 0.77
C LEU A 68 -5.14 -3.36 0.75
N HIS A 69 -6.05 -3.69 1.67
CA HIS A 69 -7.26 -2.92 1.90
C HIS A 69 -7.21 -2.25 3.29
N LEU A 70 -7.49 -0.96 3.35
CA LEU A 70 -7.47 -0.17 4.59
C LEU A 70 -8.84 0.43 4.91
N GLN A 71 -9.29 0.22 6.14
CA GLN A 71 -10.47 0.88 6.70
C GLN A 71 -10.06 1.62 7.99
N GLY A 72 -10.06 2.95 7.93
CA GLY A 72 -10.03 3.81 9.11
C GLY A 72 -11.31 4.64 9.15
N SER A 73 -11.84 4.89 10.35
CA SER A 73 -12.85 5.93 10.53
C SER A 73 -12.14 7.27 10.68
N LEU A 74 -12.43 8.21 9.78
CA LEU A 74 -12.21 9.63 10.06
C LEU A 74 -13.31 10.04 11.05
N THR A 75 -13.05 9.82 12.33
CA THR A 75 -13.80 10.44 13.43
C THR A 75 -12.93 11.47 14.08
#